data_AF-A0A7K3H772-F1
#
_entry.id   AF-A0A7K3H772-F1
#
_cell.length_a   1.000
_cell.length_b   1.000
_cell.length_c   1.000
_cell.angle_alpha   90.00
_cell.angle_beta   90.00
_cell.angle_gamma   90.00
#
_symmetry.space_group_name_H-M   'P 1'
#
loop_
_entity.id
_entity.type
_entity.pdbx_description
1 polymer ?
#
loop_
_entity_poly.entity_id
_entity_poly.type
_entity_poly.pdbx_seq_one_letter_code
_entity_poly.pdbx_strand_id
1 'polypeptide(L)'
;LAATPEESARVERARMGQRLARWLATDPSADAPTVADAIQRHVAETGWADCALEHIEAGGDPDPVLKAAYDTLGTRVRDRRRRIDASFARLLASWTQAGTQPGGMLTVETFLDRVVGPVVRRGEERRVLLLVLDGMSAAIANELGEELRRSWAEFDPLPEGGAPRRRVMAAALPTVTAVSRTSLFAGRLMKGTQADEKRLFPALRLWGGAPAAVFHKDDLRTETAGDAFGPELTEALGDGRTHVAVVLNAIDDRLAKEQKLGDGAWRIDDVPGLRELLRAAAAQGMAVVLTSDHGHVIDRHGTKLDTAAAGAAGPESARHRLPGGPSLAEREIALSGPRVVWPEPGASVVALWDADSRYTALKAGYHGGASLAEVAIPVLAFLRFGAEPPKGWRELGDQRPGWWAPEERGKPAPDEATGRPAAAAPAVPAAPRKPTAKTQKQQAELARTHETLFDVEPAPGGDDALLTPAPVPPAEALVTALLDSEAYRAQLGGLARKPQQEQVRKALAALLDAGGTLPVTALAQRAGMPTARGDGFAAVLRQLLNYDGVQVLETLPDGRTLRLQEALLREQFALGAG
;
A
#
# COMPACT_ATOMS: atom_id res chain seq x y z
N LEU A 1 -15.93 -3.44 -22.02
CA LEU A 1 -15.68 -3.30 -20.56
C LEU A 1 -16.90 -3.87 -19.84
N ALA A 2 -16.71 -4.50 -18.67
CA ALA A 2 -17.76 -5.21 -17.92
C ALA A 2 -19.04 -4.36 -17.80
N ALA A 3 -20.19 -4.97 -18.12
CA ALA A 3 -21.50 -4.33 -18.07
C ALA A 3 -22.12 -4.40 -16.66
N THR A 4 -21.63 -5.30 -15.80
CA THR A 4 -22.16 -5.51 -14.45
C THR A 4 -21.05 -5.57 -13.39
N PRO A 5 -21.37 -5.30 -12.10
CA PRO A 5 -20.43 -5.47 -10.98
C PRO A 5 -19.85 -6.88 -10.88
N GLU A 6 -20.64 -7.90 -11.18
CA GLU A 6 -20.21 -9.31 -11.17
C GLU A 6 -19.16 -9.61 -12.26
N GLU A 7 -19.37 -9.08 -13.46
CA GLU A 7 -18.38 -9.20 -14.55
C GLU A 7 -17.09 -8.45 -14.21
N SER A 8 -17.18 -7.28 -13.57
CA SER A 8 -16.01 -6.53 -13.10
C SER A 8 -15.21 -7.34 -12.07
N ALA A 9 -15.89 -7.96 -11.11
CA ALA A 9 -15.26 -8.84 -10.12
C ALA A 9 -14.59 -10.06 -10.77
N ARG A 10 -15.21 -10.67 -11.79
CA ARG A 10 -14.60 -11.77 -12.57
C ARG A 10 -13.32 -11.34 -13.28
N VAL A 11 -13.33 -10.17 -13.92
CA VAL A 11 -12.15 -9.62 -14.60
C VAL A 11 -11.03 -9.33 -13.58
N GLU A 12 -11.36 -8.75 -12.43
CA GLU A 12 -10.35 -8.48 -11.41
C GLU A 12 -9.76 -9.76 -10.82
N ARG A 13 -10.57 -10.80 -10.58
CA ARG A 13 -10.04 -12.12 -10.19
C ARG A 13 -9.07 -12.71 -11.20
N ALA A 14 -9.36 -12.59 -12.50
CA ALA A 14 -8.44 -13.06 -13.53
C ALA A 14 -7.11 -12.29 -13.51
N ARG A 15 -7.17 -10.97 -13.28
CA ARG A 15 -5.96 -10.13 -13.09
C ARG A 15 -5.18 -10.54 -11.84
N MET A 16 -5.86 -10.80 -10.72
CA MET A 16 -5.23 -11.29 -9.50
C MET A 16 -4.58 -12.67 -9.70
N GLY A 17 -5.23 -13.57 -10.44
CA GLY A 17 -4.64 -14.83 -10.88
C GLY A 17 -3.35 -14.64 -11.68
N GLN A 18 -3.35 -13.70 -12.64
CA GLN A 18 -2.15 -13.37 -13.40
C GLN A 18 -1.03 -12.81 -12.50
N ARG A 19 -1.37 -11.94 -11.54
CA ARG A 19 -0.42 -11.37 -10.56
C ARG A 19 0.21 -12.45 -9.69
N LEU A 20 -0.58 -13.39 -9.17
CA LEU A 20 -0.08 -14.52 -8.39
C LEU A 20 0.80 -15.46 -9.22
N ALA A 21 0.44 -15.73 -10.48
CA ALA A 21 1.28 -16.52 -11.37
C ALA A 21 2.64 -15.84 -11.60
N ARG A 22 2.66 -14.52 -11.78
CA ARG A 22 3.90 -13.72 -11.89
C ARG A 22 4.71 -13.76 -10.60
N TRP A 23 4.08 -13.61 -9.44
CA TRP A 23 4.75 -13.72 -8.14
C TRP A 23 5.38 -15.09 -7.94
N LEU A 24 4.66 -16.18 -8.22
CA LEU A 24 5.24 -17.52 -8.14
C LEU A 24 6.42 -17.72 -9.10
N ALA A 25 6.37 -17.10 -10.29
CA ALA A 25 7.45 -17.16 -11.27
C ALA A 25 8.74 -16.44 -10.81
N THR A 26 8.68 -15.55 -9.81
CA THR A 26 9.89 -14.96 -9.21
C THR A 26 10.57 -15.88 -8.20
N ASP A 27 10.06 -17.10 -7.99
CA ASP A 27 10.50 -18.08 -6.98
C ASP A 27 10.79 -17.42 -5.61
N PRO A 28 9.75 -16.87 -4.95
CA PRO A 28 9.93 -16.05 -3.76
C PRO A 28 10.57 -16.87 -2.63
N SER A 29 11.71 -16.39 -2.11
CA SER A 29 12.42 -17.05 -1.00
C SER A 29 11.50 -17.31 0.19
N ALA A 30 11.67 -18.46 0.87
CA ALA A 30 11.00 -18.72 2.14
C ALA A 30 11.63 -17.93 3.30
N ASP A 31 12.93 -17.70 3.24
CA ASP A 31 13.70 -17.18 4.35
C ASP A 31 13.88 -15.66 4.27
N ALA A 32 14.05 -15.06 5.45
CA ALA A 32 14.46 -13.68 5.65
C ALA A 32 15.62 -13.63 6.65
N PRO A 33 16.53 -12.65 6.58
CA PRO A 33 17.67 -12.59 7.51
C PRO A 33 17.26 -12.28 8.95
N THR A 34 16.27 -11.40 9.14
CA THR A 34 15.80 -10.97 10.45
C THR A 34 14.28 -10.85 10.50
N VAL A 35 13.72 -10.75 11.71
CA VAL A 35 12.30 -10.41 11.92
C VAL A 35 11.94 -9.09 11.24
N ALA A 36 12.81 -8.08 11.32
CA ALA A 36 12.60 -6.77 10.69
C ALA A 36 12.52 -6.87 9.16
N ASP A 37 13.41 -7.66 8.55
CA ASP A 37 13.37 -7.91 7.10
C ASP A 37 12.12 -8.66 6.68
N ALA A 38 11.69 -9.65 7.49
CA ALA A 38 10.51 -10.46 7.21
C ALA A 38 9.23 -9.62 7.21
N ILE A 39 9.01 -8.80 8.24
CA ILE A 39 7.81 -7.94 8.31
C ILE A 39 7.84 -6.83 7.26
N GLN A 40 9.02 -6.27 6.95
CA GLN A 40 9.14 -5.25 5.91
C GLN A 40 8.88 -5.83 4.52
N ARG A 41 9.37 -7.04 4.25
CA ARG A 41 9.06 -7.79 3.04
C ARG A 41 7.57 -8.13 2.97
N HIS A 42 6.92 -8.40 4.10
CA HIS A 42 5.49 -8.67 4.11
C HIS A 42 4.67 -7.49 3.55
N VAL A 43 4.94 -6.26 3.99
CA VAL A 43 4.25 -5.07 3.46
C VAL A 43 4.67 -4.72 2.03
N ALA A 44 5.92 -5.01 1.64
CA ALA A 44 6.42 -4.69 0.29
C ALA A 44 6.07 -5.74 -0.79
N GLU A 45 5.81 -6.99 -0.40
CA GLU A 45 5.68 -8.12 -1.33
C GLU A 45 4.58 -9.09 -0.92
N THR A 46 4.74 -9.84 0.18
CA THR A 46 3.88 -11.02 0.40
C THR A 46 2.45 -10.66 0.80
N GLY A 47 2.22 -9.51 1.44
CA GLY A 47 0.88 -9.00 1.71
C GLY A 47 0.13 -8.56 0.44
N TRP A 48 0.85 -8.26 -0.65
CA TRP A 48 0.23 -8.10 -1.98
C TRP A 48 -0.19 -9.46 -2.53
N ALA A 49 0.63 -10.51 -2.34
CA ALA A 49 0.24 -11.86 -2.73
C ALA A 49 -0.99 -12.33 -1.92
N ASP A 50 -1.06 -12.02 -0.63
CA ASP A 50 -2.22 -12.30 0.20
C ASP A 50 -3.48 -11.55 -0.33
N CYS A 51 -3.37 -10.26 -0.68
CA CYS A 51 -4.44 -9.50 -1.33
C CYS A 51 -4.94 -10.16 -2.63
N ALA A 52 -4.04 -10.57 -3.52
CA ALA A 52 -4.45 -11.22 -4.77
C ALA A 52 -5.06 -12.61 -4.53
N LEU A 53 -4.59 -13.36 -3.53
CA LEU A 53 -5.16 -14.64 -3.15
C LEU A 53 -6.59 -14.48 -2.61
N GLU A 54 -6.84 -13.48 -1.77
CA GLU A 54 -8.16 -13.21 -1.20
C GLU A 54 -9.23 -12.99 -2.29
N HIS A 55 -8.90 -12.27 -3.36
CA HIS A 55 -9.79 -12.06 -4.51
C HIS A 55 -10.16 -13.38 -5.20
N ILE A 56 -9.16 -14.24 -5.44
CA ILE A 56 -9.40 -15.54 -6.09
C ILE A 56 -10.30 -16.42 -5.21
N GLU A 57 -10.05 -16.44 -3.90
CA GLU A 57 -10.77 -17.28 -2.94
C GLU A 57 -12.16 -16.75 -2.56
N ALA A 58 -12.46 -15.47 -2.80
CA ALA A 58 -13.72 -14.83 -2.38
C ALA A 58 -14.97 -15.23 -3.18
N GLY A 59 -14.84 -15.78 -4.41
CA GLY A 59 -16.04 -16.07 -5.20
C GLY A 59 -15.92 -17.02 -6.39
N GLY A 60 -14.81 -17.78 -6.51
CA GLY A 60 -14.63 -18.82 -7.53
C GLY A 60 -14.82 -18.35 -8.98
N ASP A 61 -15.15 -19.24 -9.92
CA ASP A 61 -15.61 -18.86 -11.26
C ASP A 61 -16.58 -19.92 -11.80
N PRO A 62 -17.64 -19.54 -12.54
CA PRO A 62 -18.53 -20.51 -13.16
C PRO A 62 -17.86 -21.29 -14.31
N ASP A 63 -16.81 -20.74 -14.93
CA ASP A 63 -16.05 -21.46 -15.96
C ASP A 63 -15.19 -22.55 -15.32
N PRO A 64 -15.34 -23.83 -15.73
CA PRO A 64 -14.63 -24.95 -15.10
C PRO A 64 -13.12 -24.91 -15.31
N VAL A 65 -12.63 -24.32 -16.41
CA VAL A 65 -11.20 -24.19 -16.70
C VAL A 65 -10.58 -23.13 -15.79
N LEU A 66 -11.23 -21.96 -15.66
CA LEU A 66 -10.78 -20.91 -14.75
C LEU A 66 -10.84 -21.38 -13.30
N LYS A 67 -11.89 -22.10 -12.90
CA LYS A 67 -12.01 -22.70 -11.57
C LYS A 67 -10.81 -23.61 -11.25
N ALA A 68 -10.51 -24.58 -12.13
CA ALA A 68 -9.40 -25.51 -11.92
C ALA A 68 -8.03 -24.79 -11.89
N ALA A 69 -7.87 -23.74 -12.70
CA ALA A 69 -6.68 -22.90 -12.69
C ALA A 69 -6.52 -22.15 -11.36
N TYR A 70 -7.60 -21.56 -10.84
CA TYR A 70 -7.62 -20.88 -9.54
C TYR A 70 -7.35 -21.84 -8.38
N ASP A 71 -7.94 -23.03 -8.36
CA ASP A 71 -7.70 -24.05 -7.32
C ASP A 71 -6.21 -24.47 -7.28
N THR A 72 -5.63 -24.71 -8.46
CA THR A 72 -4.22 -25.06 -8.61
C THR A 72 -3.31 -23.91 -8.16
N LEU A 73 -3.61 -22.69 -8.60
CA LEU A 73 -2.83 -21.51 -8.28
C LEU A 73 -2.89 -21.18 -6.79
N GLY A 74 -4.09 -21.15 -6.21
CA GLY A 74 -4.31 -20.88 -4.79
C GLY A 74 -3.58 -21.88 -3.90
N THR A 75 -3.60 -23.17 -4.26
CA THR A 75 -2.84 -24.21 -3.54
C THR A 75 -1.34 -23.93 -3.54
N ARG A 76 -0.76 -23.62 -4.71
CA ARG A 76 0.67 -23.32 -4.84
C ARG A 76 1.09 -22.06 -4.08
N VAL A 77 0.25 -21.02 -4.11
CA VAL A 77 0.47 -19.77 -3.37
C VAL A 77 0.44 -20.05 -1.86
N ARG A 78 -0.56 -20.78 -1.37
CA ARG A 78 -0.67 -21.16 0.05
C ARG A 78 0.51 -22.00 0.51
N ASP A 79 0.94 -23.00 -0.25
CA ASP A 79 2.13 -23.81 0.10
C ASP A 79 3.41 -22.97 0.17
N ARG A 80 3.54 -21.96 -0.71
CA ARG A 80 4.65 -21.01 -0.64
C ARG A 80 4.55 -20.09 0.57
N ARG A 81 3.38 -19.50 0.85
CA ARG A 81 3.13 -18.66 2.03
C ARG A 81 3.36 -19.43 3.34
N ARG A 82 2.88 -20.68 3.43
CA ARG A 82 3.10 -21.55 4.59
C ARG A 82 4.59 -21.78 4.88
N ARG A 83 5.42 -21.99 3.85
CA ARG A 83 6.88 -22.09 4.03
C ARG A 83 7.51 -20.80 4.54
N ILE A 84 7.07 -19.65 4.03
CA ILE A 84 7.52 -18.33 4.50
C ILE A 84 7.12 -18.13 5.97
N ASP A 85 5.86 -18.39 6.33
CA ASP A 85 5.36 -18.23 7.70
C ASP A 85 6.05 -19.19 8.67
N ALA A 86 6.33 -20.43 8.27
CA ALA A 86 7.10 -21.39 9.07
C ALA A 86 8.53 -20.90 9.34
N SER A 87 9.20 -20.30 8.34
CA SER A 87 10.54 -19.72 8.51
C SER A 87 10.49 -18.51 9.43
N PHE A 88 9.53 -17.61 9.20
CA PHE A 88 9.29 -16.45 10.05
C PHE A 88 9.02 -16.82 11.50
N ALA A 89 8.18 -17.81 11.77
CA ALA A 89 7.86 -18.23 13.13
C ALA A 89 9.10 -18.68 13.91
N ARG A 90 10.05 -19.37 13.27
CA ARG A 90 11.33 -19.75 13.88
C ARG A 90 12.22 -18.53 14.15
N LEU A 91 12.27 -17.57 13.23
CA LEU A 91 12.98 -16.29 13.44
C LEU A 91 12.37 -15.51 14.59
N LEU A 92 11.04 -15.44 14.65
CA LEU A 92 10.29 -14.76 15.70
C LEU A 92 10.58 -15.39 17.07
N ALA A 93 10.50 -16.72 17.18
CA ALA A 93 10.80 -17.44 18.41
C ALA A 93 12.24 -17.18 18.89
N SER A 94 13.20 -17.22 17.97
CA SER A 94 14.61 -16.94 18.29
C SER A 94 14.81 -15.51 18.79
N TRP A 95 14.19 -14.52 18.13
CA TRP A 95 14.26 -13.13 18.52
C TRP A 95 13.60 -12.86 19.88
N THR A 96 12.42 -13.43 20.12
CA THR A 96 11.72 -13.26 21.40
C THR A 96 12.51 -13.88 22.54
N GLN A 97 13.03 -15.11 22.34
CA GLN A 97 13.80 -15.82 23.35
C GLN A 97 15.10 -15.10 23.69
N ALA A 98 15.77 -14.52 22.69
CA ALA A 98 16.99 -13.74 22.89
C ALA A 98 16.71 -12.41 23.63
N GLY A 99 15.46 -11.95 23.69
CA GLY A 99 15.09 -10.69 24.35
C GLY A 99 15.78 -9.46 23.75
N THR A 100 16.22 -9.56 22.49
CA THR A 100 17.00 -8.51 21.85
C THR A 100 16.11 -7.30 21.57
N GLN A 101 16.61 -6.11 21.89
CA GLN A 101 15.86 -4.87 21.63
C GLN A 101 15.55 -4.72 20.13
N PRO A 102 14.39 -4.16 19.76
CA PRO A 102 13.99 -4.03 18.34
C PRO A 102 14.93 -3.17 17.49
N GLY A 103 15.76 -2.34 18.11
CA GLY A 103 16.67 -1.43 17.41
C GLY A 103 15.90 -0.47 16.49
N GLY A 104 16.22 -0.50 15.20
CA GLY A 104 15.52 0.31 14.19
C GLY A 104 14.13 -0.22 13.80
N MET A 105 13.78 -1.47 14.12
CA MET A 105 12.47 -2.03 13.82
C MET A 105 11.38 -1.31 14.62
N LEU A 106 10.32 -0.85 13.95
CA LEU A 106 9.15 -0.31 14.65
C LEU A 106 8.39 -1.46 15.32
N THR A 107 7.81 -1.15 16.48
CA THR A 107 6.98 -2.05 17.26
C THR A 107 5.81 -1.26 17.84
N VAL A 108 4.72 -1.94 18.22
CA VAL A 108 3.54 -1.25 18.78
C VAL A 108 3.88 -0.30 19.93
N GLU A 109 4.81 -0.68 20.82
CA GLU A 109 5.18 0.14 21.96
C GLU A 109 6.15 1.30 21.63
N THR A 110 6.81 1.26 20.46
CA THR A 110 7.74 2.33 20.02
C THR A 110 7.13 3.24 18.96
N PHE A 111 6.02 2.83 18.34
CA PHE A 111 5.36 3.51 17.24
C PHE A 111 4.99 4.96 17.57
N LEU A 112 4.28 5.20 18.68
CA LEU A 112 3.82 6.55 19.01
C LEU A 112 4.98 7.51 19.20
N ASP A 113 6.07 7.11 19.88
CA ASP A 113 7.22 7.98 20.10
C ASP A 113 8.00 8.25 18.80
N ARG A 114 8.10 7.26 17.91
CA ARG A 114 8.91 7.36 16.68
C ARG A 114 8.17 7.97 15.49
N VAL A 115 6.86 7.80 15.39
CA VAL A 115 6.04 8.25 14.25
C VAL A 115 5.19 9.47 14.61
N VAL A 116 4.47 9.43 15.74
CA VAL A 116 3.55 10.51 16.14
C VAL A 116 4.30 11.61 16.90
N GLY A 117 5.22 11.24 17.79
CA GLY A 117 6.02 12.17 18.60
C GLY A 117 6.71 13.28 17.80
N PRO A 118 7.41 13.00 16.67
CA PRO A 118 8.05 14.04 15.88
C PRO A 118 7.09 15.02 15.23
N VAL A 119 5.84 14.60 14.95
CA VAL A 119 4.80 15.45 14.34
C VAL A 119 4.23 16.43 15.37
N VAL A 120 4.09 16.02 16.63
CA VAL A 120 3.38 16.81 17.65
C VAL A 120 4.30 17.62 18.58
N ARG A 121 5.60 17.27 18.69
CA ARG A 121 6.55 17.93 19.62
C ARG A 121 7.25 19.17 19.06
N ARG A 122 7.13 19.47 17.77
CA ARG A 122 7.85 20.57 17.12
C ARG A 122 6.85 21.63 16.67
N GLY A 123 7.28 22.90 16.61
CA GLY A 123 6.45 24.07 16.26
C GLY A 123 5.84 24.08 14.84
N GLU A 124 5.78 22.91 14.20
CA GLU A 124 4.90 22.58 13.07
C GLU A 124 3.63 21.98 13.70
N GLU A 125 2.78 22.80 14.36
CA GLU A 125 1.60 22.38 15.14
C GLU A 125 0.52 21.69 14.28
N ARG A 126 0.81 20.50 13.75
CA ARG A 126 -0.14 19.69 13.00
C ARG A 126 -0.78 18.69 13.94
N ARG A 127 -2.10 18.80 14.07
CA ARG A 127 -2.92 17.80 14.76
C ARG A 127 -2.83 16.46 14.04
N VAL A 128 -2.93 15.39 14.81
CA VAL A 128 -2.87 14.01 14.29
C VAL A 128 -4.22 13.37 14.52
N LEU A 129 -4.74 12.74 13.47
CA LEU A 129 -5.81 11.75 13.54
C LEU A 129 -5.19 10.37 13.37
N LEU A 130 -5.06 9.63 14.47
CA LEU A 130 -4.60 8.24 14.49
C LEU A 130 -5.80 7.30 14.36
N LEU A 131 -5.88 6.58 13.26
CA LEU A 131 -6.94 5.63 12.98
C LEU A 131 -6.39 4.21 13.17
N VAL A 132 -6.92 3.49 14.16
CA VAL A 132 -6.57 2.10 14.45
C VAL A 132 -7.69 1.19 13.95
N LEU A 133 -7.47 0.51 12.84
CA LEU A 133 -8.42 -0.45 12.26
C LEU A 133 -8.10 -1.83 12.85
N ASP A 134 -8.87 -2.26 13.85
CA ASP A 134 -8.67 -3.50 14.62
C ASP A 134 -8.65 -4.71 13.68
N GLY A 135 -7.56 -5.47 13.66
CA GLY A 135 -7.40 -6.64 12.77
C GLY A 135 -6.99 -6.34 11.32
N MET A 136 -6.62 -5.12 10.95
CA MET A 136 -6.22 -4.79 9.57
C MET A 136 -4.89 -5.47 9.18
N SER A 137 -4.95 -6.35 8.18
CA SER A 137 -3.80 -7.00 7.56
C SER A 137 -3.10 -6.10 6.53
N ALA A 138 -1.90 -6.49 6.10
CA ALA A 138 -1.20 -5.82 4.99
C ALA A 138 -2.01 -5.85 3.67
N ALA A 139 -2.77 -6.91 3.42
CA ALA A 139 -3.63 -7.02 2.25
C ALA A 139 -4.71 -5.92 2.22
N ILE A 140 -5.44 -5.75 3.32
CA ILE A 140 -6.47 -4.69 3.46
C ILE A 140 -5.81 -3.31 3.36
N ALA A 141 -4.68 -3.10 4.04
CA ALA A 141 -3.99 -1.83 4.00
C ALA A 141 -3.48 -1.46 2.59
N ASN A 142 -3.15 -2.45 1.76
CA ASN A 142 -2.80 -2.21 0.36
C ASN A 142 -4.00 -1.65 -0.43
N GLU A 143 -5.17 -2.25 -0.30
CA GLU A 143 -6.38 -1.78 -0.99
C GLU A 143 -6.83 -0.39 -0.51
N LEU A 144 -6.91 -0.19 0.81
CA LEU A 144 -7.25 1.12 1.39
C LEU A 144 -6.22 2.19 1.02
N GLY A 145 -4.94 1.83 1.00
CA GLY A 145 -3.88 2.75 0.61
C GLY A 145 -3.97 3.16 -0.87
N GLU A 146 -4.25 2.22 -1.77
CA GLU A 146 -4.45 2.50 -3.20
C GLU A 146 -5.70 3.36 -3.45
N GLU A 147 -6.79 3.14 -2.69
CA GLU A 147 -7.97 4.01 -2.77
C GLU A 147 -7.67 5.42 -2.25
N LEU A 148 -7.03 5.54 -1.08
CA LEU A 148 -6.70 6.82 -0.45
C LEU A 148 -5.75 7.66 -1.31
N ARG A 149 -4.78 7.04 -1.99
CA ARG A 149 -3.84 7.72 -2.89
C ARG A 149 -4.48 8.48 -4.05
N ARG A 150 -5.76 8.24 -4.33
CA ARG A 150 -6.54 9.03 -5.31
C ARG A 150 -6.86 10.44 -4.79
N SER A 151 -6.86 10.64 -3.46
CA SER A 151 -7.26 11.89 -2.83
C SER A 151 -6.31 12.36 -1.70
N TRP A 152 -5.27 11.61 -1.38
CA TRP A 152 -4.27 11.93 -0.36
C TRP A 152 -2.87 11.57 -0.85
N ALA A 153 -1.88 12.33 -0.41
CA ALA A 153 -0.47 11.96 -0.58
C ALA A 153 -0.06 11.05 0.59
N GLU A 154 0.51 9.89 0.28
CA GLU A 154 1.06 8.98 1.28
C GLU A 154 2.54 9.29 1.53
N PHE A 155 3.00 9.15 2.76
CA PHE A 155 4.35 9.46 3.20
C PHE A 155 4.98 8.28 3.93
N ASP A 156 6.29 8.14 3.79
CA ASP A 156 7.14 7.48 4.77
C ASP A 156 7.30 8.43 5.97
N PRO A 157 6.75 8.09 7.15
CA PRO A 157 6.82 8.96 8.32
C PRO A 157 8.16 8.92 9.05
N LEU A 158 9.13 8.11 8.60
CA LEU A 158 10.44 7.99 9.22
C LEU A 158 11.56 8.58 8.35
N PRO A 159 12.52 9.32 8.95
CA PRO A 159 13.61 9.99 8.23
C PRO A 159 14.76 9.05 7.80
N GLU A 160 14.59 7.73 7.88
CA GLU A 160 15.67 6.75 7.69
C GLU A 160 16.19 6.68 6.24
N GLY A 161 17.46 6.30 6.05
CA GLY A 161 18.10 6.19 4.75
C GLY A 161 17.44 5.20 3.77
N GLY A 162 17.71 5.38 2.48
CA GLY A 162 17.13 4.59 1.38
C GLY A 162 15.90 5.22 0.75
N ALA A 163 15.28 4.52 -0.20
CA ALA A 163 14.06 4.96 -0.87
C ALA A 163 12.88 5.03 0.13
N PRO A 164 12.02 6.06 0.05
CA PRO A 164 10.78 6.13 0.82
C PRO A 164 9.93 4.89 0.58
N ARG A 165 9.40 4.31 1.66
CA ARG A 165 8.57 3.10 1.61
C ARG A 165 7.48 3.10 2.66
N ARG A 166 6.40 2.37 2.41
CA ARG A 166 5.39 2.07 3.43
C ARG A 166 6.04 1.34 4.60
N ARG A 167 5.73 1.80 5.82
CA ARG A 167 6.31 1.28 7.06
C ARG A 167 5.48 0.16 7.64
N VAL A 168 6.11 -0.61 8.51
CA VAL A 168 5.53 -1.74 9.22
C VAL A 168 6.04 -1.73 10.65
N MET A 169 5.22 -2.17 11.59
CA MET A 169 5.61 -2.40 12.98
C MET A 169 5.28 -3.84 13.40
N ALA A 170 6.04 -4.38 14.34
CA ALA A 170 5.73 -5.66 14.95
C ALA A 170 4.67 -5.50 16.06
N ALA A 171 3.60 -6.30 15.98
CA ALA A 171 2.62 -6.46 17.04
C ALA A 171 3.25 -6.97 18.35
N ALA A 172 2.55 -6.76 19.47
CA ALA A 172 2.92 -7.41 20.72
C ALA A 172 2.47 -8.87 20.72
N LEU A 173 3.02 -9.68 21.63
CA LEU A 173 2.77 -11.12 21.66
C LEU A 173 2.04 -11.52 22.93
N PRO A 174 0.97 -12.33 22.85
CA PRO A 174 0.30 -12.80 21.63
C PRO A 174 -0.38 -11.64 20.87
N THR A 175 -0.64 -11.85 19.57
CA THR A 175 -1.23 -10.87 18.64
C THR A 175 -2.74 -10.68 18.87
N VAL A 176 -3.11 -10.35 20.10
CA VAL A 176 -4.49 -10.11 20.53
C VAL A 176 -4.70 -8.66 20.93
N THR A 177 -5.92 -8.16 20.73
CA THR A 177 -6.29 -6.77 21.00
C THR A 177 -5.91 -6.28 22.39
N ALA A 178 -6.23 -7.07 23.42
CA ALA A 178 -5.96 -6.74 24.83
C ALA A 178 -4.47 -6.56 25.15
N VAL A 179 -3.57 -7.03 24.28
CA VAL A 179 -2.13 -6.89 24.42
C VAL A 179 -1.61 -5.85 23.43
N SER A 180 -1.86 -6.03 22.13
CA SER A 180 -1.27 -5.17 21.09
C SER A 180 -1.84 -3.76 21.08
N ARG A 181 -3.18 -3.58 21.16
CA ARG A 181 -3.81 -2.26 21.12
C ARG A 181 -3.51 -1.47 22.39
N THR A 182 -3.61 -2.13 23.53
CA THR A 182 -3.26 -1.50 24.81
C THR A 182 -1.77 -1.13 24.85
N SER A 183 -0.88 -1.97 24.33
CA SER A 183 0.55 -1.64 24.24
C SER A 183 0.82 -0.44 23.32
N LEU A 184 0.10 -0.36 22.20
CA LEU A 184 0.16 0.77 21.27
C LEU A 184 -0.23 2.08 21.96
N PHE A 185 -1.40 2.12 22.61
CA PHE A 185 -1.90 3.34 23.26
C PHE A 185 -1.16 3.69 24.56
N ALA A 186 -0.54 2.72 25.22
CA ALA A 186 0.28 2.96 26.41
C ALA A 186 1.74 3.33 26.08
N GLY A 187 2.21 3.14 24.84
CA GLY A 187 3.61 3.33 24.45
C GLY A 187 4.59 2.42 25.22
N ARG A 188 4.10 1.27 25.70
CA ARG A 188 4.87 0.27 26.44
C ARG A 188 4.12 -1.07 26.40
N LEU A 189 4.85 -2.18 26.47
CA LEU A 189 4.24 -3.51 26.48
C LEU A 189 3.39 -3.73 27.73
N MET A 190 2.10 -4.00 27.55
CA MET A 190 1.18 -4.36 28.62
C MET A 190 -0.09 -5.01 28.08
N LYS A 191 -0.76 -5.75 28.96
CA LYS A 191 -2.14 -6.22 28.77
C LYS A 191 -3.09 -5.24 29.46
N GLY A 192 -4.23 -4.95 28.86
CA GLY A 192 -5.26 -4.10 29.49
C GLY A 192 -6.56 -4.02 28.70
N THR A 193 -7.27 -2.92 28.94
CA THR A 193 -8.64 -2.69 28.46
C THR A 193 -8.78 -1.32 27.81
N GLN A 194 -9.93 -1.06 27.17
CA GLN A 194 -10.25 0.28 26.64
C GLN A 194 -10.18 1.39 27.71
N ALA A 195 -10.51 1.06 28.98
CA ALA A 195 -10.39 2.01 30.09
C ALA A 195 -8.92 2.38 30.38
N ASP A 196 -8.00 1.43 30.23
CA ASP A 196 -6.57 1.70 30.33
C ASP A 196 -6.09 2.55 29.15
N GLU A 197 -6.58 2.27 27.95
CA GLU A 197 -6.25 3.03 26.73
C GLU A 197 -6.68 4.51 26.85
N LYS A 198 -7.93 4.76 27.26
CA LYS A 198 -8.46 6.12 27.51
C LYS A 198 -7.70 6.87 28.62
N ARG A 199 -7.19 6.15 29.63
CA ARG A 199 -6.45 6.74 30.76
C ARG A 199 -4.99 7.00 30.45
N LEU A 200 -4.33 6.09 29.73
CA LEU A 200 -2.87 6.12 29.53
C LEU A 200 -2.46 6.95 28.32
N PHE A 201 -3.24 6.92 27.23
CA PHE A 201 -2.88 7.64 26.01
C PHE A 201 -2.77 9.16 26.21
N PRO A 202 -3.73 9.86 26.84
CA PRO A 202 -3.61 11.30 27.07
C PRO A 202 -2.44 11.68 28.00
N ALA A 203 -2.01 10.75 28.85
CA ALA A 203 -0.93 10.95 29.81
C ALA A 203 0.48 10.75 29.22
N LEU A 204 0.60 10.38 27.94
CA LEU A 204 1.89 10.18 27.30
C LEU A 204 2.67 11.49 27.24
N ARG A 205 3.94 11.43 27.63
CA ARG A 205 4.87 12.57 27.57
C ARG A 205 5.01 13.15 26.16
N LEU A 206 4.65 12.38 25.14
CA LEU A 206 4.81 12.80 23.76
C LEU A 206 3.95 14.01 23.37
N TRP A 207 2.82 14.21 24.04
CA TRP A 207 1.90 15.32 23.75
C TRP A 207 2.41 16.67 24.23
N GLY A 208 3.41 16.71 25.13
CA GLY A 208 3.97 17.98 25.59
C GLY A 208 2.97 18.92 26.28
N GLY A 209 1.87 18.38 26.82
CA GLY A 209 0.76 19.14 27.42
C GLY A 209 -0.40 19.45 26.48
N ALA A 210 -0.28 19.16 25.17
CA ALA A 210 -1.40 19.23 24.25
C ALA A 210 -2.46 18.18 24.59
N PRO A 211 -3.76 18.48 24.43
CA PRO A 211 -4.82 17.51 24.68
C PRO A 211 -4.76 16.37 23.65
N ALA A 212 -4.96 15.16 24.12
CA ALA A 212 -5.09 13.97 23.27
C ALA A 212 -6.19 13.07 23.83
N ALA A 213 -6.94 12.41 22.97
CA ALA A 213 -8.06 11.55 23.36
C ALA A 213 -8.15 10.30 22.48
N VAL A 214 -8.64 9.20 23.06
CA VAL A 214 -8.92 7.94 22.36
C VAL A 214 -10.42 7.71 22.38
N PHE A 215 -10.97 7.38 21.23
CA PHE A 215 -12.38 7.05 21.03
C PHE A 215 -12.52 5.64 20.49
N HIS A 216 -13.49 4.90 21.04
CA HIS A 216 -13.84 3.53 20.70
C HIS A 216 -15.27 3.47 20.18
N LYS A 217 -15.69 2.29 19.71
CA LYS A 217 -16.99 2.03 19.05
C LYS A 217 -18.19 2.75 19.66
N ASP A 218 -18.33 2.75 21.00
CA ASP A 218 -19.46 3.38 21.65
C ASP A 218 -19.44 4.92 21.56
N ASP A 219 -18.25 5.52 21.51
CA ASP A 219 -18.07 6.97 21.38
C ASP A 219 -18.37 7.48 19.96
N LEU A 220 -18.43 6.59 18.97
CA LEU A 220 -18.81 6.92 17.59
C LEU A 220 -20.33 7.00 17.41
N ARG A 221 -21.12 6.49 18.37
CA ARG A 221 -22.58 6.44 18.25
C ARG A 221 -23.16 7.83 18.38
N THR A 222 -24.02 8.20 17.43
CA THR A 222 -24.65 9.51 17.41
C THR A 222 -25.80 9.57 18.42
N GLU A 223 -25.95 10.72 19.07
CA GLU A 223 -27.11 11.00 19.95
C GLU A 223 -28.22 11.73 19.19
N THR A 224 -27.88 12.38 18.07
CA THR A 224 -28.80 13.13 17.22
C THR A 224 -28.76 12.61 15.79
N ALA A 225 -29.79 12.93 15.00
CA ALA A 225 -29.84 12.57 13.57
C ALA A 225 -28.94 13.47 12.68
N GLY A 226 -28.45 14.59 13.21
CA GLY A 226 -27.67 15.58 12.45
C GLY A 226 -26.16 15.39 12.55
N ASP A 227 -25.69 14.69 13.58
CA ASP A 227 -24.26 14.51 13.83
C ASP A 227 -23.73 13.24 13.17
N ALA A 228 -22.48 13.28 12.71
CA ALA A 228 -21.79 12.11 12.16
C ALA A 228 -21.22 11.19 13.25
N PHE A 229 -20.94 11.73 14.44
CA PHE A 229 -20.32 11.04 15.57
C PHE A 229 -20.96 11.47 16.90
N GLY A 230 -20.58 10.83 18.00
CA GLY A 230 -20.94 11.27 19.35
C GLY A 230 -20.37 12.67 19.68
N PRO A 231 -20.93 13.34 20.71
CA PRO A 231 -20.60 14.73 21.03
C PRO A 231 -19.12 14.93 21.38
N GLU A 232 -18.55 14.02 22.18
CA GLU A 232 -17.15 14.12 22.63
C GLU A 232 -16.16 14.03 21.45
N LEU A 233 -16.40 13.11 20.50
CA LEU A 233 -15.56 12.97 19.30
C LEU A 233 -15.74 14.16 18.36
N THR A 234 -16.97 14.66 18.21
CA THR A 234 -17.26 15.84 17.39
C THR A 234 -16.55 17.08 17.91
N GLU A 235 -16.62 17.32 19.23
CA GLU A 235 -15.89 18.41 19.89
C GLU A 235 -14.38 18.24 19.72
N ALA A 236 -13.83 17.05 20.02
CA ALA A 236 -12.40 16.79 19.91
C ALA A 236 -11.87 16.96 18.48
N LEU A 237 -12.65 16.62 17.45
CA LEU A 237 -12.29 16.86 16.04
C LEU A 237 -12.32 18.36 15.70
N GLY A 238 -13.30 19.11 16.23
CA GLY A 238 -13.53 20.52 15.91
C GLY A 238 -12.74 21.55 16.73
N ASP A 239 -12.19 21.19 17.89
CA ASP A 239 -11.61 22.16 18.83
C ASP A 239 -10.29 22.82 18.41
N GLY A 240 -9.71 22.39 17.29
CA GLY A 240 -8.48 22.96 16.73
C GLY A 240 -7.20 22.67 17.51
N ARG A 241 -7.24 21.83 18.56
CA ARG A 241 -6.06 21.55 19.41
C ARG A 241 -5.88 20.07 19.78
N THR A 242 -6.95 19.28 19.85
CA THR A 242 -6.88 17.91 20.38
C THR A 242 -6.33 16.95 19.34
N HIS A 243 -5.33 16.14 19.72
CA HIS A 243 -4.91 14.98 18.94
C HIS A 243 -5.90 13.85 19.17
N VAL A 244 -6.39 13.25 18.09
CA VAL A 244 -7.50 12.29 18.16
C VAL A 244 -7.00 10.93 17.72
N ALA A 245 -7.26 9.91 18.55
CA ALA A 245 -7.17 8.52 18.13
C ALA A 245 -8.55 7.89 18.08
N VAL A 246 -8.87 7.15 17.01
CA VAL A 246 -10.15 6.46 16.85
C VAL A 246 -9.89 5.00 16.51
N VAL A 247 -10.58 4.10 17.22
CA VAL A 247 -10.51 2.67 17.01
C VAL A 247 -11.74 2.20 16.23
N LEU A 248 -11.51 1.57 15.07
CA LEU A 248 -12.54 1.04 14.17
C LEU A 248 -12.45 -0.49 14.11
N ASN A 249 -13.44 -1.18 14.69
CA ASN A 249 -13.41 -2.66 14.83
C ASN A 249 -14.08 -3.42 13.67
N ALA A 250 -14.33 -2.76 12.54
CA ALA A 250 -15.16 -3.29 11.46
C ALA A 250 -14.62 -4.59 10.85
N ILE A 251 -13.29 -4.72 10.79
CA ILE A 251 -12.62 -5.89 10.20
C ILE A 251 -12.79 -7.10 11.12
N ASP A 252 -12.39 -7.00 12.38
CA ASP A 252 -12.57 -8.07 13.37
C ASP A 252 -14.04 -8.49 13.56
N ASP A 253 -14.97 -7.52 13.61
CA ASP A 253 -16.41 -7.80 13.72
C ASP A 253 -16.91 -8.65 12.53
N ARG A 254 -16.41 -8.40 11.32
CA ARG A 254 -16.72 -9.19 10.11
C ARG A 254 -16.07 -10.57 10.19
N LEU A 255 -14.79 -10.68 10.54
CA LEU A 255 -14.08 -11.97 10.66
C LEU A 255 -14.73 -12.92 11.68
N ALA A 256 -15.36 -12.38 12.72
CA ALA A 256 -16.04 -13.17 13.73
C ALA A 256 -17.38 -13.76 13.27
N LYS A 257 -18.03 -13.17 12.25
CA LYS A 257 -19.44 -13.43 11.91
C LYS A 257 -19.66 -13.90 10.48
N GLU A 258 -18.83 -13.44 9.54
CA GLU A 258 -19.14 -13.49 8.11
C GLU A 258 -17.92 -13.97 7.32
N GLN A 259 -18.11 -15.03 6.52
CA GLN A 259 -17.17 -15.31 5.44
C GLN A 259 -17.39 -14.29 4.33
N LYS A 260 -16.36 -13.53 3.97
CA LYS A 260 -16.44 -12.60 2.85
C LYS A 260 -16.67 -13.38 1.56
N LEU A 261 -17.89 -13.29 1.05
CA LEU A 261 -18.34 -13.80 -0.24
C LEU A 261 -18.52 -12.60 -1.17
N GLY A 262 -17.90 -12.61 -2.35
CA GLY A 262 -18.01 -11.51 -3.30
C GLY A 262 -16.71 -11.26 -4.07
N ASP A 263 -16.36 -9.98 -4.25
CA ASP A 263 -15.20 -9.54 -5.03
C ASP A 263 -13.88 -9.55 -4.24
N GLY A 264 -13.92 -9.82 -2.93
CA GLY A 264 -12.74 -9.86 -2.07
C GLY A 264 -12.18 -8.48 -1.70
N ALA A 265 -12.64 -7.39 -2.32
CA ALA A 265 -12.05 -6.06 -2.17
C ALA A 265 -12.53 -5.32 -0.91
N TRP A 266 -11.63 -4.66 -0.20
CA TRP A 266 -11.95 -3.71 0.87
C TRP A 266 -11.89 -2.28 0.36
N ARG A 267 -12.96 -1.53 0.66
CA ARG A 267 -13.08 -0.12 0.31
C ARG A 267 -13.14 0.74 1.58
N ILE A 268 -12.90 2.03 1.44
CA ILE A 268 -13.09 2.98 2.55
C ILE A 268 -14.52 2.90 3.11
N ASP A 269 -15.52 2.72 2.23
CA ASP A 269 -16.94 2.58 2.60
C ASP A 269 -17.28 1.28 3.32
N ASP A 270 -16.41 0.28 3.26
CA ASP A 270 -16.58 -0.98 4.01
C ASP A 270 -16.25 -0.84 5.50
N VAL A 271 -15.59 0.26 5.89
CA VAL A 271 -15.19 0.55 7.27
C VAL A 271 -16.06 1.71 7.80
N PRO A 272 -17.12 1.43 8.58
CA PRO A 272 -18.02 2.47 9.08
C PRO A 272 -17.29 3.61 9.79
N GLY A 273 -17.64 4.84 9.43
CA GLY A 273 -17.07 6.08 9.98
C GLY A 273 -15.71 6.48 9.40
N LEU A 274 -15.03 5.62 8.64
CA LEU A 274 -13.70 5.93 8.09
C LEU A 274 -13.76 7.13 7.13
N ARG A 275 -14.74 7.16 6.22
CA ARG A 275 -14.89 8.27 5.26
C ARG A 275 -15.15 9.60 5.97
N GLU A 276 -16.04 9.60 6.97
CA GLU A 276 -16.41 10.79 7.74
C GLU A 276 -15.21 11.31 8.56
N LEU A 277 -14.43 10.41 9.16
CA LEU A 277 -13.20 10.75 9.89
C LEU A 277 -12.14 11.36 8.97
N LEU A 278 -11.95 10.78 7.78
CA LEU A 278 -11.05 11.32 6.75
C LEU A 278 -11.50 12.72 6.27
N ARG A 279 -12.81 12.92 6.08
CA ARG A 279 -13.36 14.24 5.74
C ARG A 279 -13.10 15.27 6.84
N ALA A 280 -13.31 14.90 8.11
CA ALA A 280 -13.03 15.76 9.25
C ALA A 280 -11.53 16.12 9.32
N ALA A 281 -10.64 15.14 9.13
CA ALA A 281 -9.20 15.38 9.08
C ALA A 281 -8.79 16.32 7.94
N ALA A 282 -9.38 16.16 6.75
CA ALA A 282 -9.11 17.04 5.63
C ALA A 282 -9.54 18.48 5.92
N ALA A 283 -10.74 18.67 6.49
CA ALA A 283 -11.27 19.98 6.85
C ALA A 283 -10.42 20.68 7.93
N GLN A 284 -9.87 19.90 8.86
CA GLN A 284 -9.07 20.39 9.99
C GLN A 284 -7.55 20.39 9.71
N GLY A 285 -7.13 20.05 8.49
CA GLY A 285 -5.71 20.00 8.12
C GLY A 285 -4.87 19.01 8.94
N MET A 286 -5.48 17.94 9.45
CA MET A 286 -4.81 16.95 10.30
C MET A 286 -3.89 16.04 9.47
N ALA A 287 -2.79 15.60 10.08
CA ALA A 287 -2.06 14.43 9.60
C ALA A 287 -2.86 13.18 9.95
N VAL A 288 -3.13 12.33 8.95
CA VAL A 288 -3.82 11.06 9.16
C VAL A 288 -2.79 9.95 9.23
N VAL A 289 -2.82 9.15 10.29
CA VAL A 289 -2.02 7.93 10.39
C VAL A 289 -2.97 6.75 10.54
N LEU A 290 -2.95 5.85 9.56
CA LEU A 290 -3.77 4.63 9.53
C LEU A 290 -2.87 3.45 9.91
N THR A 291 -3.29 2.66 10.89
CA THR A 291 -2.56 1.47 11.38
C THR A 291 -3.54 0.44 11.92
N SER A 292 -3.02 -0.71 12.34
CA SER A 292 -3.73 -1.66 13.18
C SER A 292 -3.04 -1.85 14.53
N ASP A 293 -3.61 -2.71 15.36
CA ASP A 293 -3.00 -3.28 16.55
C ASP A 293 -2.41 -4.67 16.28
N HIS A 294 -3.14 -5.53 15.57
CA HIS A 294 -2.70 -6.81 15.03
C HIS A 294 -3.29 -7.04 13.63
N GLY A 295 -2.69 -7.91 12.84
CA GLY A 295 -3.34 -8.38 11.62
C GLY A 295 -4.21 -9.60 11.89
N HIS A 296 -4.63 -10.28 10.84
CA HIS A 296 -5.44 -11.48 10.93
C HIS A 296 -5.04 -12.51 9.87
N VAL A 297 -5.52 -13.73 10.07
CA VAL A 297 -5.58 -14.75 9.03
C VAL A 297 -7.03 -15.10 8.73
N ILE A 298 -7.31 -15.50 7.50
CA ILE A 298 -8.61 -15.97 7.06
C ILE A 298 -8.61 -17.50 7.10
N ASP A 299 -9.65 -18.10 7.68
CA ASP A 299 -9.80 -19.56 7.70
C ASP A 299 -10.63 -20.01 6.49
N ARG A 300 -9.94 -20.68 5.55
CA ARG A 300 -10.55 -21.28 4.35
C ARG A 300 -10.57 -22.80 4.39
N HIS A 301 -9.67 -23.45 5.14
CA HIS A 301 -9.43 -24.89 5.08
C HIS A 301 -9.61 -25.62 6.40
N GLY A 302 -9.84 -24.89 7.49
CA GLY A 302 -10.61 -25.39 8.60
C GLY A 302 -9.91 -26.37 9.54
N THR A 303 -8.57 -26.39 9.65
CA THR A 303 -7.89 -27.39 10.49
C THR A 303 -8.00 -27.03 11.97
N LYS A 304 -8.83 -27.76 12.72
CA LYS A 304 -8.88 -27.63 14.19
C LYS A 304 -7.84 -28.52 14.84
N LEU A 305 -6.95 -27.94 15.64
CA LEU A 305 -6.00 -28.68 16.48
C LEU A 305 -6.63 -28.93 17.86
N ASP A 306 -6.51 -30.16 18.35
CA ASP A 306 -6.98 -30.53 19.68
C ASP A 306 -5.88 -30.29 20.72
N THR A 307 -6.10 -29.31 21.60
CA THR A 307 -5.18 -29.00 22.70
C THR A 307 -5.17 -30.07 23.79
N ALA A 308 -6.26 -30.85 23.94
CA ALA A 308 -6.32 -31.93 24.92
C ALA A 308 -5.44 -33.11 24.48
N ALA A 309 -5.41 -33.42 23.18
CA ALA A 309 -4.48 -34.40 22.62
C ALA A 309 -3.02 -33.99 22.81
N ALA A 310 -2.74 -32.69 22.87
CA ALA A 310 -1.43 -32.13 23.21
C ALA A 310 -1.16 -32.06 24.72
N GLY A 311 -2.06 -32.53 25.61
CA GLY A 311 -1.86 -32.50 27.06
C GLY A 311 -1.82 -31.10 27.68
N ALA A 312 -2.40 -30.09 27.03
CA ALA A 312 -2.45 -28.71 27.51
C ALA A 312 -3.78 -28.38 28.22
N ALA A 313 -3.76 -27.37 29.11
CA ALA A 313 -4.92 -26.93 29.90
C ALA A 313 -6.07 -26.28 29.09
N GLY A 314 -5.93 -26.21 27.76
CA GLY A 314 -6.87 -25.58 26.83
C GLY A 314 -6.27 -24.34 26.14
N PRO A 315 -6.97 -23.80 25.13
CA PRO A 315 -6.52 -22.60 24.42
C PRO A 315 -6.92 -21.30 25.14
N GLU A 316 -6.06 -20.29 25.04
CA GLU A 316 -6.29 -18.93 25.56
C GLU A 316 -6.94 -18.03 24.49
N SER A 317 -6.69 -18.31 23.21
CA SER A 317 -7.44 -17.75 22.07
C SER A 317 -7.59 -18.79 20.96
N ALA A 318 -8.17 -18.38 19.82
CA ALA A 318 -8.21 -19.22 18.64
C ALA A 318 -6.82 -19.71 18.18
N ARG A 319 -5.74 -18.98 18.52
CA ARG A 319 -4.41 -19.19 17.95
C ARG A 319 -3.26 -19.20 18.95
N HIS A 320 -3.51 -19.07 20.25
CA HIS A 320 -2.50 -19.37 21.26
C HIS A 320 -3.07 -20.12 22.46
N ARG A 321 -2.17 -20.78 23.18
CA ARG A 321 -2.41 -21.51 24.42
C ARG A 321 -1.24 -21.33 25.38
N LEU A 322 -1.44 -21.68 26.65
CA LEU A 322 -0.35 -21.77 27.59
C LEU A 322 0.58 -22.96 27.24
N PRO A 323 1.89 -22.86 27.56
CA PRO A 323 2.80 -23.99 27.47
C PRO A 323 2.33 -25.15 28.36
N GLY A 324 2.56 -26.37 27.89
CA GLY A 324 2.11 -27.60 28.55
C GLY A 324 1.98 -28.73 27.54
N GLY A 325 2.12 -29.98 28.02
CA GLY A 325 2.11 -31.18 27.18
C GLY A 325 3.48 -31.78 26.87
N PRO A 326 3.53 -32.99 26.28
CA PRO A 326 4.78 -33.69 26.00
C PRO A 326 5.55 -33.15 24.77
N SER A 327 4.88 -32.50 23.80
CA SER A 327 5.54 -31.90 22.63
C SER A 327 4.68 -30.84 21.92
N LEU A 328 5.33 -29.94 21.17
CA LEU A 328 4.65 -29.03 20.24
C LEU A 328 4.12 -29.79 19.02
N ALA A 329 2.94 -29.41 18.53
CA ALA A 329 2.46 -29.88 17.23
C ALA A 329 3.24 -29.22 16.09
N GLU A 330 3.19 -29.81 14.89
CA GLU A 330 3.92 -29.32 13.71
C GLU A 330 3.64 -27.84 13.39
N ARG A 331 2.40 -27.40 13.61
CA ARG A 331 1.90 -26.05 13.29
C ARG A 331 1.98 -25.06 14.45
N GLU A 332 2.63 -25.47 15.54
CA GLU A 332 2.83 -24.68 16.74
C GLU A 332 4.27 -24.15 16.83
N ILE A 333 4.43 -23.01 17.50
CA ILE A 333 5.73 -22.47 17.88
C ILE A 333 5.68 -21.97 19.32
N ALA A 334 6.71 -22.27 20.11
CA ALA A 334 6.86 -21.69 21.45
C ALA A 334 7.49 -20.30 21.35
N LEU A 335 6.87 -19.32 22.01
CA LEU A 335 7.37 -17.95 22.11
C LEU A 335 7.58 -17.64 23.59
N SER A 336 8.72 -17.08 23.92
CA SER A 336 9.08 -16.69 25.29
C SER A 336 9.90 -15.41 25.29
N GLY A 337 9.90 -14.69 26.42
CA GLY A 337 10.76 -13.53 26.63
C GLY A 337 9.99 -12.21 26.80
N PRO A 338 10.69 -11.07 26.92
CA PRO A 338 10.12 -9.81 27.41
C PRO A 338 8.94 -9.26 26.60
N ARG A 339 8.82 -9.64 25.32
CA ARG A 339 7.72 -9.23 24.44
C ARG A 339 6.47 -10.10 24.53
N VAL A 340 6.55 -11.24 25.22
CA VAL A 340 5.41 -12.11 25.49
C VAL A 340 4.74 -11.63 26.77
N VAL A 341 3.53 -11.09 26.63
CA VAL A 341 2.80 -10.38 27.70
C VAL A 341 1.63 -11.19 28.24
N TRP A 342 1.62 -12.50 27.99
CA TRP A 342 0.55 -13.40 28.41
C TRP A 342 1.09 -14.66 29.11
N PRO A 343 0.50 -15.07 30.26
CA PRO A 343 -0.56 -14.37 30.99
C PRO A 343 -0.05 -13.11 31.71
N GLU A 344 1.27 -13.01 31.92
CA GLU A 344 1.98 -11.85 32.44
C GLU A 344 3.19 -11.45 31.55
N PRO A 345 3.74 -10.22 31.70
CA PRO A 345 4.94 -9.78 30.98
C PRO A 345 6.15 -10.69 31.20
N GLY A 346 6.84 -11.05 30.12
CA GLY A 346 8.03 -11.89 30.14
C GLY A 346 7.74 -13.40 30.15
N ALA A 347 6.48 -13.81 30.06
CA ALA A 347 6.05 -15.20 30.14
C ALA A 347 6.32 -15.97 28.82
N SER A 348 5.69 -17.13 28.69
CA SER A 348 5.78 -18.00 27.52
C SER A 348 4.40 -18.43 27.06
N VAL A 349 4.23 -18.54 25.74
CA VAL A 349 3.01 -19.03 25.08
C VAL A 349 3.37 -20.01 23.97
N VAL A 350 2.40 -20.84 23.59
CA VAL A 350 2.46 -21.62 22.35
C VAL A 350 1.47 -21.04 21.36
N ALA A 351 1.95 -20.60 20.20
CA ALA A 351 1.16 -19.92 19.17
C ALA A 351 1.12 -20.74 17.87
N LEU A 352 0.01 -20.64 17.15
CA LEU A 352 -0.12 -21.19 15.79
C LEU A 352 0.56 -20.25 14.80
N TRP A 353 1.44 -20.79 13.97
CA TRP A 353 2.06 -20.05 12.86
C TRP A 353 1.35 -20.29 11.53
N ASP A 354 0.66 -21.42 11.38
CA ASP A 354 -0.09 -21.77 10.17
C ASP A 354 -1.43 -21.02 10.11
N ALA A 355 -1.72 -20.38 8.97
CA ALA A 355 -2.94 -19.57 8.78
C ALA A 355 -4.22 -20.42 8.81
N ASP A 356 -4.18 -21.66 8.31
CA ASP A 356 -5.34 -22.56 8.18
C ASP A 356 -5.69 -23.34 9.48
N SER A 357 -5.06 -22.97 10.60
CA SER A 357 -5.13 -23.69 11.86
C SER A 357 -5.76 -22.88 12.98
N ARG A 358 -6.54 -23.55 13.83
CA ARG A 358 -7.16 -22.95 15.02
C ARG A 358 -7.32 -23.96 16.16
N TYR A 359 -7.45 -23.48 17.39
CA TYR A 359 -7.86 -24.30 18.53
C TYR A 359 -9.38 -24.26 18.78
N THR A 360 -10.03 -23.15 18.42
CA THR A 360 -11.45 -22.89 18.76
C THR A 360 -12.42 -23.33 17.66
N ALA A 361 -13.71 -23.03 17.85
CA ALA A 361 -14.72 -23.21 16.82
C ALA A 361 -14.43 -22.38 15.54
N LEU A 362 -15.02 -22.82 14.43
CA LEU A 362 -14.88 -22.17 13.13
C LEU A 362 -15.47 -20.75 13.15
N LYS A 363 -14.76 -19.81 12.53
CA LYS A 363 -15.06 -18.41 12.24
C LYS A 363 -14.43 -18.09 10.88
N ALA A 364 -14.71 -16.92 10.30
CA ALA A 364 -14.13 -16.55 9.01
C ALA A 364 -12.65 -16.17 9.09
N GLY A 365 -12.20 -15.67 10.23
CA GLY A 365 -10.78 -15.41 10.48
C GLY A 365 -10.44 -15.30 11.96
N TYR A 366 -9.15 -15.15 12.21
CA TYR A 366 -8.55 -15.24 13.54
C TYR A 366 -7.31 -14.38 13.68
N HIS A 367 -6.96 -14.13 14.94
CA HIS A 367 -5.72 -13.51 15.36
C HIS A 367 -5.23 -14.17 16.67
N GLY A 368 -4.08 -13.74 17.19
CA GLY A 368 -3.46 -14.25 18.42
C GLY A 368 -2.35 -15.28 18.20
N GLY A 369 -1.99 -15.58 16.96
CA GLY A 369 -0.93 -16.47 16.54
C GLY A 369 0.39 -15.76 16.22
N ALA A 370 1.22 -16.45 15.44
CA ALA A 370 2.59 -16.09 15.09
C ALA A 370 2.85 -16.04 13.57
N SER A 371 1.79 -15.99 12.76
CA SER A 371 1.95 -15.81 11.31
C SER A 371 2.47 -14.40 10.97
N LEU A 372 3.08 -14.23 9.79
CA LEU A 372 3.47 -12.89 9.34
C LEU A 372 2.27 -11.95 9.24
N ALA A 373 1.15 -12.45 8.73
CA ALA A 373 -0.07 -11.67 8.53
C ALA A 373 -0.63 -11.12 9.85
N GLU A 374 -0.40 -11.81 10.97
CA GLU A 374 -0.81 -11.35 12.30
C GLU A 374 0.19 -10.39 12.95
N VAL A 375 1.49 -10.61 12.74
CA VAL A 375 2.56 -9.87 13.43
C VAL A 375 2.95 -8.58 12.72
N ALA A 376 2.89 -8.55 11.38
CA ALA A 376 3.34 -7.43 10.56
C ALA A 376 2.23 -6.39 10.36
N ILE A 377 2.33 -5.28 11.07
CA ILE A 377 1.27 -4.25 11.10
C ILE A 377 1.64 -3.06 10.23
N PRO A 378 0.89 -2.80 9.15
CA PRO A 378 1.20 -1.72 8.23
C PRO A 378 0.94 -0.35 8.88
N VAL A 379 1.82 0.61 8.59
CA VAL A 379 1.72 2.01 9.02
C VAL A 379 1.65 2.89 7.78
N LEU A 380 0.51 3.53 7.57
CA LEU A 380 0.28 4.44 6.46
C LEU A 380 0.11 5.86 7.00
N ALA A 381 0.85 6.82 6.46
CA ALA A 381 0.78 8.21 6.85
C ALA A 381 0.33 9.05 5.66
N PHE A 382 -0.69 9.88 5.86
CA PHE A 382 -1.32 10.65 4.81
C PHE A 382 -1.43 12.13 5.16
N LEU A 383 -1.27 12.95 4.12
CA LEU A 383 -1.61 14.36 4.13
C LEU A 383 -2.47 14.68 2.92
N ARG A 384 -3.29 15.72 3.05
CA ARG A 384 -4.00 16.24 1.88
C ARG A 384 -2.97 16.75 0.87
N PHE A 385 -3.24 16.57 -0.42
CA PHE A 385 -2.38 17.10 -1.48
C PHE A 385 -2.12 18.60 -1.26
N GLY A 386 -0.86 19.00 -1.46
CA GLY A 386 -0.41 20.38 -1.27
C GLY A 386 -0.11 20.78 0.18
N ALA A 387 -0.39 19.93 1.18
CA ALA A 387 -0.02 20.22 2.55
C ALA A 387 1.50 20.08 2.77
N GLU A 388 2.09 21.04 3.48
CA GLU A 388 3.50 20.97 3.88
C GLU A 388 3.73 19.77 4.83
N PRO A 389 4.63 18.84 4.47
CA PRO A 389 4.84 17.64 5.26
C PRO A 389 5.63 17.91 6.55
N PRO A 390 5.32 17.23 7.66
CA PRO A 390 6.15 17.27 8.86
C PRO A 390 7.62 16.96 8.53
N LYS A 391 8.54 17.61 9.24
CA LYS A 391 9.97 17.39 9.01
C LYS A 391 10.36 15.91 9.05
N GLY A 392 10.96 15.44 7.96
CA GLY A 392 11.45 14.06 7.83
C GLY A 392 10.46 13.10 7.17
N TRP A 393 9.20 13.51 6.97
CA TRP A 393 8.27 12.77 6.14
C TRP A 393 8.69 12.87 4.67
N ARG A 394 8.62 11.75 3.95
CA ARG A 394 9.02 11.66 2.55
C ARG A 394 7.90 11.06 1.74
N GLU A 395 7.42 11.79 0.73
CA GLU A 395 6.30 11.33 -0.09
C GLU A 395 6.62 9.99 -0.77
N LEU A 396 5.64 9.09 -0.75
CA LEU A 396 5.73 7.78 -1.38
C LEU A 396 5.31 7.85 -2.84
N GLY A 397 6.06 7.17 -3.70
CA GLY A 397 5.57 6.77 -5.01
C GLY A 397 4.76 5.48 -4.96
N ASP A 398 4.57 4.88 -6.13
CA ASP A 398 3.93 3.57 -6.26
C ASP A 398 4.60 2.52 -5.36
N GLN A 399 3.81 1.89 -4.49
CA GLN A 399 4.29 0.83 -3.58
C GLN A 399 4.00 -0.57 -4.11
N ARG A 400 3.39 -0.71 -5.28
CA ARG A 400 3.10 -2.00 -5.89
C ARG A 400 4.43 -2.70 -6.26
N PRO A 401 4.61 -3.99 -5.93
CA PRO A 401 5.84 -4.71 -6.23
C PRO A 401 6.03 -4.91 -7.73
N GLY A 402 7.27 -5.23 -8.14
CA GLY A 402 7.68 -5.40 -9.54
C GLY A 402 6.72 -6.24 -10.40
N TRP A 403 6.26 -7.34 -9.81
CA TRP A 403 5.41 -8.34 -10.46
C TRP A 403 3.91 -7.97 -10.49
N TRP A 404 3.48 -6.92 -9.77
CA TRP A 404 2.06 -6.54 -9.66
C TRP A 404 1.49 -5.92 -10.93
N ALA A 405 2.28 -5.03 -11.55
CA ALA A 405 1.92 -4.30 -12.78
C ALA A 405 3.21 -3.99 -13.59
N PRO A 406 3.84 -4.99 -14.22
CA PRO A 406 5.12 -4.81 -14.90
C PRO A 406 5.05 -3.84 -16.09
N GLU A 407 3.87 -3.72 -16.72
CA GLU A 407 3.66 -2.87 -17.91
C GLU A 407 3.50 -1.38 -17.56
N GLU A 408 3.03 -1.07 -16.36
CA GLU A 408 2.87 0.31 -15.85
C GLU A 408 4.18 0.88 -15.32
N ARG A 409 5.16 0.02 -15.04
CA ARG A 409 6.52 0.40 -14.67
C ARG A 409 7.25 0.78 -15.97
N GLY A 410 7.02 1.99 -16.46
CA GLY A 410 7.59 2.49 -17.71
C GLY A 410 9.06 2.10 -17.87
N LYS A 411 9.49 1.80 -19.11
CA LYS A 411 10.87 1.38 -19.42
C LYS A 411 11.86 2.28 -18.68
N PRO A 412 12.83 1.73 -17.91
CA PRO A 412 13.85 2.55 -17.30
C PRO A 412 14.51 3.38 -18.40
N ALA A 413 14.53 4.71 -18.23
CA ALA A 413 15.33 5.57 -19.08
C ALA A 413 16.78 5.07 -19.01
N PRO A 414 17.51 5.00 -20.13
CA PRO A 414 18.91 4.61 -20.08
C PRO A 414 19.65 5.58 -19.16
N ASP A 415 20.39 5.01 -18.21
CA ASP A 415 21.28 5.74 -17.30
C ASP A 415 22.07 6.78 -18.11
N GLU A 416 21.83 8.07 -17.85
CA GLU A 416 22.78 9.09 -18.23
C GLU A 416 24.04 8.83 -17.42
N ALA A 417 24.97 8.12 -18.06
CA ALA A 417 26.31 7.86 -17.60
C ALA A 417 26.99 9.19 -17.20
N THR A 418 26.95 9.49 -15.91
CA THR A 418 27.92 10.40 -15.30
C THR A 418 29.26 9.68 -15.28
N GLY A 419 30.24 10.38 -15.84
CA GLY A 419 31.47 9.77 -16.29
C GLY A 419 32.44 9.35 -15.20
N ARG A 420 33.22 8.34 -15.62
CA ARG A 420 34.67 8.21 -15.50
C ARG A 420 35.17 7.31 -14.34
N PRO A 421 35.82 6.17 -14.66
CA PRO A 421 36.41 5.29 -13.66
C PRO A 421 37.73 5.86 -13.12
N ALA A 422 37.86 5.93 -11.80
CA ALA A 422 39.12 6.16 -11.12
C ALA A 422 39.88 4.82 -11.02
N ALA A 423 40.83 4.61 -11.93
CA ALA A 423 41.81 3.54 -11.80
C ALA A 423 42.98 4.03 -10.93
N ALA A 424 43.23 3.29 -9.85
CA ALA A 424 44.42 3.45 -9.01
C ALA A 424 45.61 2.72 -9.65
N ALA A 425 46.74 3.40 -9.77
CA ALA A 425 48.05 2.76 -9.94
C ALA A 425 49.14 3.62 -9.24
N PRO A 426 50.18 3.01 -8.66
CA PRO A 426 51.14 3.67 -7.79
C PRO A 426 52.28 4.37 -8.55
N ALA A 427 53.01 5.22 -7.81
CA ALA A 427 53.95 6.23 -8.26
C ALA A 427 55.34 5.72 -8.73
N VAL A 428 55.88 6.35 -9.78
CA VAL A 428 57.32 6.68 -9.95
C VAL A 428 57.48 7.87 -10.90
N PRO A 429 58.53 8.73 -10.79
CA PRO A 429 58.52 10.08 -11.34
C PRO A 429 59.35 10.30 -12.61
N ALA A 430 59.08 11.49 -13.20
CA ALA A 430 59.90 12.33 -14.08
C ALA A 430 59.88 12.11 -15.61
N ALA A 431 59.64 13.24 -16.30
CA ALA A 431 59.49 13.46 -17.73
C ALA A 431 60.86 13.70 -18.43
N PRO A 432 60.95 14.27 -19.67
CA PRO A 432 60.01 14.34 -20.80
C PRO A 432 60.67 13.95 -22.16
N ARG A 433 59.88 13.81 -23.25
CA ARG A 433 60.17 14.40 -24.58
C ARG A 433 59.08 14.08 -25.61
N LYS A 434 58.49 15.14 -26.17
CA LYS A 434 57.79 15.23 -27.48
C LYS A 434 58.83 15.21 -28.63
N PRO A 435 58.47 15.31 -29.93
CA PRO A 435 57.17 15.27 -30.64
C PRO A 435 57.24 14.20 -31.78
N THR A 436 56.29 13.94 -32.68
CA THR A 436 55.68 14.79 -33.72
C THR A 436 54.76 13.93 -34.58
N ALA A 437 53.61 14.50 -34.98
CA ALA A 437 53.06 14.50 -36.35
C ALA A 437 52.68 13.15 -37.02
N LYS A 438 51.68 13.01 -37.87
CA LYS A 438 50.64 13.87 -38.45
C LYS A 438 49.84 12.93 -39.37
N THR A 439 48.51 13.09 -39.38
CA THR A 439 47.58 12.85 -40.52
C THR A 439 47.60 11.47 -41.20
N GLN A 440 46.59 11.00 -41.92
CA GLN A 440 45.30 11.49 -42.39
C GLN A 440 44.53 10.18 -42.64
N LYS A 441 43.31 10.04 -42.16
CA LYS A 441 42.12 10.32 -42.98
C LYS A 441 42.05 9.42 -44.21
N GLN A 442 41.29 8.35 -44.10
CA GLN A 442 40.30 7.88 -45.08
C GLN A 442 39.57 6.70 -44.40
N GLN A 443 38.31 6.81 -43.97
CA GLN A 443 37.11 6.89 -44.83
C GLN A 443 37.32 6.10 -46.11
N ALA A 444 36.53 5.13 -46.49
CA ALA A 444 35.42 4.39 -45.93
C ALA A 444 35.29 3.23 -46.93
N GLU A 445 34.47 2.25 -46.59
CA GLU A 445 33.72 1.51 -47.60
C GLU A 445 34.48 0.42 -48.38
N LEU A 446 34.40 -0.80 -47.84
CA LEU A 446 34.20 -2.00 -48.65
C LEU A 446 33.20 -2.88 -47.91
N ALA A 447 31.94 -2.68 -48.29
CA ALA A 447 30.87 -3.61 -48.03
C ALA A 447 31.03 -4.86 -48.91
N ARG A 448 30.39 -5.96 -48.45
CA ARG A 448 30.08 -7.21 -49.16
C ARG A 448 31.25 -8.20 -49.13
N THR A 449 31.13 -9.45 -48.69
CA THR A 449 30.05 -10.45 -48.79
C THR A 449 30.28 -11.52 -47.70
N HIS A 450 29.22 -12.13 -47.17
CA HIS A 450 29.00 -13.59 -47.23
C HIS A 450 27.66 -13.97 -46.59
N GLU A 451 26.79 -14.53 -47.43
CA GLU A 451 25.59 -15.28 -47.11
C GLU A 451 25.94 -16.60 -46.39
N THR A 452 25.03 -17.16 -45.58
CA THR A 452 24.22 -18.34 -45.97
C THR A 452 23.36 -18.90 -44.83
N LEU A 453 22.07 -19.10 -45.16
CA LEU A 453 21.27 -20.34 -45.01
C LEU A 453 20.92 -20.85 -43.59
N PHE A 454 19.64 -20.76 -43.20
CA PHE A 454 18.69 -21.89 -43.15
C PHE A 454 17.26 -21.34 -43.03
N ASP A 455 16.38 -21.90 -43.85
CA ASP A 455 15.00 -21.51 -44.12
C ASP A 455 14.14 -22.78 -44.00
N VAL A 456 13.00 -22.73 -43.28
CA VAL A 456 11.81 -23.57 -43.51
C VAL A 456 10.58 -22.89 -42.88
N GLU A 457 9.76 -22.25 -43.71
CA GLU A 457 8.30 -22.19 -43.54
C GLU A 457 7.62 -23.33 -44.33
N PRO A 458 6.35 -23.64 -43.99
CA PRO A 458 5.37 -23.62 -45.07
C PRO A 458 4.06 -22.87 -44.69
N ALA A 459 3.86 -21.76 -45.39
CA ALA A 459 2.72 -21.40 -46.27
C ALA A 459 1.25 -21.38 -45.76
N PRO A 460 0.41 -20.51 -46.37
CA PRO A 460 -0.73 -19.88 -45.71
C PRO A 460 -2.08 -20.52 -46.05
N GLY A 461 -3.00 -20.51 -45.08
CA GLY A 461 -4.43 -20.75 -45.26
C GLY A 461 -5.20 -19.59 -44.67
N GLY A 462 -6.00 -18.91 -45.49
CA GLY A 462 -6.77 -17.74 -45.10
C GLY A 462 -7.92 -18.09 -44.16
N ASP A 463 -8.23 -17.14 -43.28
CA ASP A 463 -9.58 -16.90 -42.78
C ASP A 463 -9.66 -15.46 -42.26
N ASP A 464 -10.81 -14.85 -42.51
CA ASP A 464 -11.19 -13.48 -42.14
C ASP A 464 -10.82 -13.14 -40.69
N ALA A 465 -9.77 -12.32 -40.52
CA ALA A 465 -9.49 -11.66 -39.26
C ALA A 465 -10.52 -10.54 -39.07
N LEU A 466 -11.64 -10.87 -38.43
CA LEU A 466 -12.45 -9.90 -37.71
C LEU A 466 -11.55 -9.20 -36.68
N LEU A 467 -11.08 -8.01 -37.05
CA LEU A 467 -10.42 -7.06 -36.15
C LEU A 467 -11.38 -6.77 -35.00
N THR A 468 -11.17 -7.45 -33.88
CA THR A 468 -11.80 -7.09 -32.61
C THR A 468 -10.99 -5.91 -32.05
N PRO A 469 -11.55 -4.69 -31.97
CA PRO A 469 -10.82 -3.56 -31.43
C PRO A 469 -10.54 -3.83 -29.95
N ALA A 470 -9.27 -3.68 -29.56
CA ALA A 470 -8.85 -3.71 -28.16
C ALA A 470 -9.64 -2.64 -27.38
N PRO A 471 -10.19 -2.96 -26.19
CA PRO A 471 -10.94 -1.99 -25.41
C PRO A 471 -9.99 -0.91 -24.86
N VAL A 472 -10.09 0.29 -25.41
CA VAL A 472 -9.42 1.49 -24.91
C VAL A 472 -10.05 1.88 -23.56
N PRO A 473 -9.27 2.10 -22.48
CA PRO A 473 -9.77 2.60 -21.20
C PRO A 473 -10.66 3.85 -21.36
N PRO A 474 -11.72 4.05 -20.55
CA PRO A 474 -12.63 5.19 -20.71
C PRO A 474 -11.95 6.56 -20.69
N ALA A 475 -10.92 6.72 -19.85
CA ALA A 475 -10.12 7.94 -19.80
C ALA A 475 -9.32 8.16 -21.10
N GLU A 476 -8.72 7.11 -21.66
CA GLU A 476 -7.95 7.18 -22.91
C GLU A 476 -8.87 7.41 -24.13
N ALA A 477 -10.08 6.88 -24.11
CA ALA A 477 -11.11 7.17 -25.11
C ALA A 477 -11.57 8.64 -25.05
N LEU A 478 -11.79 9.18 -23.84
CA LEU A 478 -12.15 10.59 -23.64
C LEU A 478 -11.01 11.53 -24.09
N VAL A 479 -9.76 11.21 -23.75
CA VAL A 479 -8.59 11.99 -24.20
C VAL A 479 -8.48 11.97 -25.72
N THR A 480 -8.68 10.80 -26.35
CA THR A 480 -8.65 10.69 -27.81
C THR A 480 -9.74 11.54 -28.45
N ALA A 481 -10.98 11.45 -27.95
CA ALA A 481 -12.10 12.26 -28.43
C ALA A 481 -11.84 13.78 -28.26
N LEU A 482 -11.25 14.19 -27.13
CA LEU A 482 -10.87 15.59 -26.89
C LEU A 482 -9.84 16.08 -27.91
N LEU A 483 -8.75 15.32 -28.11
CA LEU A 483 -7.68 15.69 -29.03
C LEU A 483 -8.15 15.74 -30.50
N ASP A 484 -9.18 14.97 -30.84
CA ASP A 484 -9.79 14.96 -32.16
C ASP A 484 -10.89 16.01 -32.37
N SER A 485 -11.36 16.65 -31.29
CA SER A 485 -12.39 17.69 -31.39
C SER A 485 -11.91 18.91 -32.17
N GLU A 486 -12.82 19.49 -32.96
CA GLU A 486 -12.53 20.69 -33.76
C GLU A 486 -12.15 21.88 -32.86
N ALA A 487 -12.85 22.04 -31.72
CA ALA A 487 -12.57 23.08 -30.75
C ALA A 487 -11.15 22.98 -30.16
N TYR A 488 -10.69 21.76 -29.80
CA TYR A 488 -9.32 21.57 -29.32
C TYR A 488 -8.29 21.89 -30.40
N ARG A 489 -8.51 21.41 -31.64
CA ARG A 489 -7.60 21.68 -32.76
C ARG A 489 -7.52 23.18 -33.09
N ALA A 490 -8.62 23.91 -32.96
CA ALA A 490 -8.65 25.37 -33.08
C ALA A 490 -7.83 26.06 -31.98
N GLN A 491 -8.00 25.67 -30.71
CA GLN A 491 -7.19 26.18 -29.60
C GLN A 491 -5.69 25.91 -29.80
N LEU A 492 -5.34 24.69 -30.21
CA LEU A 492 -3.97 24.31 -30.53
C LEU A 492 -3.40 25.13 -31.70
N GLY A 493 -4.23 25.50 -32.67
CA GLY A 493 -3.88 26.38 -33.79
C GLY A 493 -3.57 27.81 -33.37
N GLY A 494 -4.23 28.31 -32.32
CA GLY A 494 -4.01 29.65 -31.76
C GLY A 494 -2.76 29.81 -30.90
N LEU A 495 -2.09 28.72 -30.52
CA LEU A 495 -0.85 28.78 -29.74
C LEU A 495 0.35 29.17 -30.60
N ALA A 496 1.08 30.20 -30.17
CA ALA A 496 2.34 30.61 -30.81
C ALA A 496 3.41 29.49 -30.78
N ARG A 497 3.40 28.64 -29.73
CA ARG A 497 4.26 27.46 -29.63
C ARG A 497 3.42 26.25 -29.26
N LYS A 498 3.35 25.28 -30.17
CA LYS A 498 2.56 24.06 -29.97
C LYS A 498 3.27 23.11 -28.99
N PRO A 499 2.59 22.62 -27.94
CA PRO A 499 3.16 21.60 -27.06
C PRO A 499 3.26 20.25 -27.77
N GLN A 500 4.13 19.37 -27.26
CA GLN A 500 4.28 18.02 -27.77
C GLN A 500 3.00 17.22 -27.46
N GLN A 501 2.32 16.74 -28.51
CA GLN A 501 1.00 16.11 -28.39
C GLN A 501 1.01 14.89 -27.46
N GLU A 502 2.08 14.10 -27.50
CA GLU A 502 2.22 12.93 -26.64
C GLU A 502 2.32 13.29 -25.15
N GLN A 503 2.94 14.43 -24.82
CA GLN A 503 3.00 14.92 -23.44
C GLN A 503 1.62 15.40 -22.97
N VAL A 504 0.87 16.08 -23.85
CA VAL A 504 -0.49 16.54 -23.56
C VAL A 504 -1.43 15.35 -23.34
N ARG A 505 -1.36 14.33 -24.22
CA ARG A 505 -2.12 13.08 -24.06
C ARG A 505 -1.84 12.43 -22.71
N LYS A 506 -0.57 12.22 -22.36
CA LYS A 506 -0.17 11.61 -21.08
C LYS A 506 -0.61 12.43 -19.87
N ALA A 507 -0.53 13.76 -19.95
CA ALA A 507 -0.94 14.64 -18.88
C ALA A 507 -2.45 14.62 -18.63
N LEU A 508 -3.25 14.64 -19.70
CA LEU A 508 -4.71 14.57 -19.62
C LEU A 508 -5.17 13.21 -19.10
N ALA A 509 -4.58 12.12 -19.60
CA ALA A 509 -4.84 10.77 -19.08
C ALA A 509 -4.49 10.70 -17.59
N ALA A 510 -3.30 11.20 -17.20
CA ALA A 510 -2.88 11.24 -15.80
C ALA A 510 -3.79 12.06 -14.88
N LEU A 511 -4.38 13.15 -15.37
CA LEU A 511 -5.37 13.94 -14.63
C LEU A 511 -6.67 13.16 -14.46
N LEU A 512 -7.21 12.58 -15.53
CA LEU A 512 -8.46 11.80 -15.49
C LEU A 512 -8.32 10.55 -14.63
N ASP A 513 -7.21 9.81 -14.76
CA ASP A 513 -6.91 8.64 -13.92
C ASP A 513 -6.77 9.01 -12.44
N ALA A 514 -6.32 10.24 -12.14
CA ALA A 514 -6.24 10.79 -10.80
C ALA A 514 -7.56 11.40 -10.28
N GLY A 515 -8.69 11.17 -10.97
CA GLY A 515 -9.98 11.74 -10.57
C GLY A 515 -10.07 13.25 -10.78
N GLY A 516 -9.28 13.79 -11.70
CA GLY A 516 -9.25 15.19 -12.11
C GLY A 516 -8.30 16.07 -11.34
N THR A 517 -7.70 15.65 -10.22
CA THR A 517 -6.84 16.55 -9.41
C THR A 517 -5.41 16.01 -9.31
N LEU A 518 -4.41 16.82 -9.70
CA LEU A 518 -3.00 16.40 -9.66
C LEU A 518 -2.05 17.58 -9.41
N PRO A 519 -1.02 17.45 -8.54
CA PRO A 519 0.06 18.43 -8.43
C PRO A 519 0.78 18.62 -9.76
N VAL A 520 1.21 19.85 -10.04
CA VAL A 520 1.90 20.22 -11.29
C VAL A 520 3.21 19.42 -11.48
N THR A 521 3.91 19.12 -10.39
CA THR A 521 5.12 18.29 -10.40
C THR A 521 4.83 16.83 -10.77
N ALA A 522 3.78 16.25 -10.20
CA ALA A 522 3.32 14.90 -10.52
C ALA A 522 2.79 14.82 -11.96
N LEU A 523 2.09 15.85 -12.43
CA LEU A 523 1.65 15.97 -13.81
C LEU A 523 2.83 15.97 -14.79
N ALA A 524 3.86 16.78 -14.50
CA ALA A 524 5.07 16.86 -15.33
C ALA A 524 5.80 15.50 -15.39
N GLN A 525 5.95 14.82 -14.26
CA GLN A 525 6.57 13.49 -14.22
C GLN A 525 5.79 12.47 -15.05
N ARG A 526 4.47 12.40 -14.89
CA ARG A 526 3.60 11.48 -15.65
C ARG A 526 3.55 11.81 -17.14
N ALA A 527 3.73 13.07 -17.50
CA ALA A 527 3.88 13.52 -18.89
C ALA A 527 5.28 13.23 -19.49
N GLY A 528 6.23 12.70 -18.71
CA GLY A 528 7.61 12.46 -19.17
C GLY A 528 8.43 13.73 -19.30
N MET A 529 8.15 14.74 -18.48
CA MET A 529 8.80 16.05 -18.48
C MET A 529 9.60 16.28 -17.19
N PRO A 530 10.69 17.06 -17.24
CA PRO A 530 11.33 17.55 -16.01
C PRO A 530 10.36 18.37 -15.17
N THR A 531 10.35 18.13 -13.85
CA THR A 531 9.46 18.81 -12.89
C THR A 531 9.58 20.34 -12.93
N ALA A 532 10.78 20.86 -13.19
CA ALA A 532 11.04 22.29 -13.34
C ALA A 532 10.27 22.94 -14.52
N ARG A 533 9.76 22.16 -15.47
CA ARG A 533 8.93 22.64 -16.59
C ARG A 533 7.42 22.51 -16.32
N GLY A 534 7.03 22.03 -15.13
CA GLY A 534 5.64 21.76 -14.78
C GLY A 534 4.75 23.00 -14.86
N ASP A 535 5.14 24.11 -14.23
CA ASP A 535 4.30 25.31 -14.15
C ASP A 535 4.01 25.91 -15.52
N GLY A 536 5.03 25.96 -16.38
CA GLY A 536 4.87 26.41 -17.77
C GLY A 536 3.98 25.47 -18.58
N PHE A 537 4.11 24.16 -18.39
CA PHE A 537 3.27 23.18 -19.07
C PHE A 537 1.81 23.21 -18.58
N ALA A 538 1.59 23.37 -17.28
CA ALA A 538 0.29 23.60 -16.67
C ALA A 538 -0.39 24.85 -17.24
N ALA A 539 0.36 25.95 -17.42
CA ALA A 539 -0.16 27.15 -18.06
C ALA A 539 -0.59 26.90 -19.52
N VAL A 540 0.18 26.14 -20.29
CA VAL A 540 -0.17 25.76 -21.67
C VAL A 540 -1.43 24.88 -21.69
N LEU A 541 -1.55 23.91 -20.77
CA LEU A 541 -2.76 23.08 -20.68
C LEU A 541 -3.99 23.92 -20.34
N ARG A 542 -3.90 24.88 -19.41
CA ARG A 542 -5.02 25.79 -19.12
C ARG A 542 -5.40 26.61 -20.34
N GLN A 543 -4.41 27.10 -21.11
CA GLN A 543 -4.69 27.85 -22.34
C GLN A 543 -5.37 26.98 -23.42
N LEU A 544 -5.06 25.69 -23.47
CA LEU A 544 -5.70 24.76 -24.41
C LEU A 544 -7.12 24.36 -23.99
N LEU A 545 -7.35 24.20 -22.69
CA LEU A 545 -8.59 23.63 -22.17
C LEU A 545 -9.61 24.68 -21.73
N ASN A 546 -9.17 25.87 -21.32
CA ASN A 546 -10.08 26.94 -20.90
C ASN A 546 -10.34 27.85 -22.10
N TYR A 547 -11.52 27.71 -22.69
CA TYR A 547 -11.94 28.53 -23.82
C TYR A 547 -13.35 29.07 -23.58
N ASP A 548 -13.65 30.23 -24.16
CA ASP A 548 -14.94 30.92 -24.02
C ASP A 548 -15.35 31.22 -22.57
N GLY A 549 -14.35 31.48 -21.71
CA GLY A 549 -14.56 31.87 -20.30
C GLY A 549 -14.84 30.72 -19.34
N VAL A 550 -14.90 29.48 -19.80
CA VAL A 550 -15.15 28.30 -18.95
C VAL A 550 -13.82 27.78 -18.37
N GLN A 551 -13.80 27.55 -17.06
CA GLN A 551 -12.61 27.07 -16.33
C GLN A 551 -12.61 25.55 -16.19
N VAL A 552 -12.32 24.88 -17.31
CA VAL A 552 -12.22 23.41 -17.37
C VAL A 552 -11.03 22.89 -16.56
N LEU A 553 -9.90 23.58 -16.61
CA LEU A 553 -8.70 23.28 -15.84
C LEU A 553 -8.34 24.51 -14.99
N GLU A 554 -8.47 24.37 -13.67
CA GLU A 554 -8.12 25.42 -12.71
C GLU A 554 -6.84 25.07 -11.95
N THR A 555 -6.16 26.10 -11.45
CA THR A 555 -5.12 25.93 -10.43
C THR A 555 -5.72 26.25 -9.09
N LEU A 556 -5.60 25.32 -8.15
CA LEU A 556 -6.13 25.49 -6.81
C LEU A 556 -5.41 26.64 -6.06
N PRO A 557 -5.97 27.14 -4.95
CA PRO A 557 -5.39 28.26 -4.19
C PRO A 557 -3.95 28.03 -3.69
N ASP A 558 -3.48 26.78 -3.66
CA ASP A 558 -2.09 26.42 -3.34
C ASP A 558 -1.09 26.81 -4.44
N GLY A 559 -1.57 27.25 -5.60
CA GLY A 559 -0.77 27.70 -6.74
C GLY A 559 0.00 26.58 -7.46
N ARG A 560 -0.13 25.33 -7.03
CA ARG A 560 0.73 24.21 -7.45
C ARG A 560 -0.04 22.93 -7.78
N THR A 561 -1.35 22.92 -7.57
CA THR A 561 -2.23 21.80 -7.93
C THR A 561 -3.18 22.19 -9.04
N LEU A 562 -3.35 21.29 -10.01
CA LEU A 562 -4.34 21.42 -11.07
C LEU A 562 -5.58 20.59 -10.77
N ARG A 563 -6.74 21.15 -11.08
CA ARG A 563 -8.02 20.44 -11.04
C ARG A 563 -8.72 20.57 -12.39
N LEU A 564 -8.93 19.42 -13.02
CA LEU A 564 -9.69 19.21 -14.24
C LEU A 564 -11.13 18.89 -13.86
N GLN A 565 -12.07 19.71 -14.33
CA GLN A 565 -13.50 19.48 -14.18
C GLN A 565 -14.00 18.66 -15.37
N GLU A 566 -14.08 17.34 -15.23
CA GLU A 566 -14.44 16.43 -16.33
C GLU A 566 -15.82 16.77 -16.93
N ALA A 567 -16.81 17.13 -16.12
CA ALA A 567 -18.14 17.51 -16.60
C ALA A 567 -18.08 18.73 -17.55
N LEU A 568 -17.36 19.78 -17.15
CA LEU A 568 -17.17 20.98 -17.97
C LEU A 568 -16.33 20.68 -19.22
N LEU A 569 -15.33 19.80 -19.11
CA LEU A 569 -14.54 19.35 -20.25
C LEU A 569 -15.44 18.69 -21.31
N ARG A 570 -16.33 17.78 -20.88
CA ARG A 570 -17.25 17.08 -21.79
C ARG A 570 -18.24 18.03 -22.44
N GLU A 571 -18.78 18.97 -21.67
CA GLU A 571 -19.72 19.98 -22.16
C GLU A 571 -19.06 20.93 -23.17
N GLN A 572 -17.94 21.56 -22.80
CA GLN A 572 -17.26 22.57 -23.63
C GLN A 572 -16.77 21.99 -24.96
N PHE A 573 -16.30 20.74 -24.98
CA PHE A 573 -15.76 20.09 -26.17
C PHE A 573 -16.76 19.15 -26.86
N ALA A 574 -18.03 19.13 -26.43
CA ALA A 574 -19.10 18.29 -26.98
C ALA A 574 -18.75 16.79 -27.04
N LEU A 575 -18.13 16.25 -25.98
CA LEU A 575 -17.55 14.89 -25.94
C LEU A 575 -18.54 13.78 -25.51
N GLY A 576 -19.85 14.08 -25.46
CA GLY A 576 -20.89 13.15 -25.03
C GLY A 576 -20.99 12.96 -23.52
N ALA A 577 -22.17 12.55 -23.04
CA ALA A 577 -22.40 12.23 -21.63
C ALA A 577 -21.71 10.91 -21.26
N GLY A 578 -21.05 10.89 -20.09
CA GLY A 578 -20.39 9.71 -19.52
C GLY A 578 -21.35 8.81 -18.78
#